data_AF-A0A6I0SCK9-F1
#
_entry.id   AF-A0A6I0SCK9-F1
#
_cell.length_a   1.000
_cell.length_b   1.000
_cell.length_c   1.000
_cell.angle_alpha   90.00
_cell.angle_beta   90.00
_cell.angle_gamma   90.00
#
_symmetry.space_group_name_H-M   'P 1'
#
loop_
_entity.id
_entity.type
_entity.pdbx_description
1 polymer ?
#
loop_
_entity_poly.entity_id
_entity_poly.type
_entity_poly.pdbx_seq_one_letter_code
_entity_poly.pdbx_strand_id
1 'polypeptide(L)'
;MINGFLKTIASLLMLCTVVSFASCRNDGDDEELGGGTTGQPPVITFDNGTGIYTVKIMKSITITPLVNDATDPVYTWKDEKGKIVCTDLSYTYSPKAEGEVYFKFRVDAKNGYAEEELRVDVVEKMIPSVSLIPAYSTYMGKSVTLESSVNFTEGAKYEWVSIDESGKTKETVGTEATYTFTPTEEGQFSFKLTVTNEDGSGNASTSVLVSPEPVMNITFSSNQLTVPKGRAACIAPVITDTTTHATYVWEIDEVMQQGETGPTFTFTPPTTGSYVVKVTGTDGDIIKSAIQTVVCLPSDEAKYYRAPSAGSSDSKVKVYHLRPAPGQFIAQISGQTEEEACRYAETRMNVQNNYVSLGAWGGYIIVGFDHSVYNKPDVNSNGGYDFSIIGNPFDGSSEPGIVYVMQDENGDGLPNDTWYELRGSETGKAETYQHYAVTYYRPPTHNMPLQWIDNRGNSGSIDLNPNFPLWIKENNYTLYGTRLKRNTTRTPGGIWRNESYPWGYADNWGEDILAEGDNHDAAPVGNAFKIENAMYPDGTPVKLQYIDFIKVQTGIQSVAGAIGELSTEVFGFVDYKMSEAPSKID
;
A
#
# COMPACT_ATOMS: atom_id res chain seq x y z
N MET A 1 1.28 18.14 -14.66
CA MET A 1 -0.09 17.96 -15.20
C MET A 1 -1.15 18.20 -14.12
N ILE A 2 -1.63 19.45 -13.96
CA ILE A 2 -2.46 19.87 -12.79
C ILE A 2 -3.94 20.19 -13.16
N ASN A 3 -4.38 19.91 -14.38
CA ASN A 3 -5.72 20.33 -14.86
C ASN A 3 -6.73 19.20 -15.10
N GLY A 4 -6.58 18.03 -14.47
CA GLY A 4 -7.45 16.87 -14.71
C GLY A 4 -8.46 16.51 -13.61
N PHE A 5 -8.26 16.98 -12.37
CA PHE A 5 -8.84 16.29 -11.20
C PHE A 5 -9.98 17.03 -10.46
N LEU A 6 -10.42 18.19 -10.97
CA LEU A 6 -11.48 19.01 -10.35
C LEU A 6 -12.86 18.90 -11.03
N LYS A 7 -13.10 17.91 -11.89
CA LYS A 7 -14.35 17.81 -12.68
C LYS A 7 -15.39 16.79 -12.23
N THR A 8 -15.24 16.13 -11.08
CA THR A 8 -16.19 15.06 -10.68
C THR A 8 -16.89 15.29 -9.33
N ILE A 9 -16.68 16.42 -8.65
CA ILE A 9 -17.39 16.76 -7.40
C ILE A 9 -17.79 18.24 -7.43
N ALA A 10 -18.69 18.60 -8.35
CA ALA A 10 -19.38 19.90 -8.37
C ALA A 10 -20.63 19.83 -9.25
N SER A 11 -21.53 18.89 -8.99
CA SER A 11 -22.87 18.87 -9.61
C SER A 11 -23.93 18.51 -8.58
N LEU A 12 -24.00 19.28 -7.49
CA LEU A 12 -25.17 19.29 -6.63
C LEU A 12 -25.37 20.67 -5.99
N LEU A 13 -25.47 21.72 -6.81
CA LEU A 13 -26.04 22.98 -6.35
C LEU A 13 -26.61 23.79 -7.52
N MET A 14 -27.92 24.02 -7.44
CA MET A 14 -28.69 25.09 -8.07
C MET A 14 -28.56 25.27 -9.58
N LEU A 15 -29.56 24.76 -10.31
CA LEU A 15 -30.08 25.47 -11.48
C LEU A 15 -31.61 25.52 -11.39
N CYS A 16 -32.14 26.58 -10.77
CA CYS A 16 -33.50 27.02 -11.00
C CYS A 16 -33.60 27.57 -12.43
N THR A 17 -33.83 26.69 -13.40
CA THR A 17 -34.33 27.09 -14.72
C THR A 17 -35.80 26.72 -14.78
N VAL A 18 -36.66 27.74 -14.69
CA VAL A 18 -38.07 27.67 -15.07
C VAL A 18 -38.11 27.35 -16.56
N VAL A 19 -38.30 26.07 -16.89
CA VAL A 19 -38.65 25.63 -18.24
C VAL A 19 -40.15 25.42 -18.25
N SER A 20 -40.85 26.37 -18.87
CA SER A 20 -42.26 26.22 -19.20
C SER A 20 -42.42 25.09 -20.21
N PHE A 21 -42.77 23.89 -19.75
CA PHE A 21 -43.19 22.82 -20.65
C PHE A 21 -44.60 23.11 -21.15
N ALA A 22 -44.69 23.46 -22.44
CA ALA A 22 -45.93 23.38 -23.18
C ALA A 22 -46.35 21.90 -23.25
N SER A 23 -47.54 21.61 -22.72
CA SER A 23 -48.19 20.31 -22.85
C SER A 23 -48.35 19.94 -24.33
N CYS A 24 -47.68 18.89 -24.78
CA CYS A 24 -47.96 18.25 -26.06
C CYS A 24 -49.23 17.41 -25.90
N ARG A 25 -50.33 17.97 -26.39
CA ARG A 25 -51.60 17.28 -26.62
C ARG A 25 -51.41 16.25 -27.75
N ASN A 26 -51.50 14.97 -27.42
CA ASN A 26 -51.57 13.91 -28.42
C ASN A 26 -53.06 13.73 -28.78
N ASP A 27 -53.46 14.24 -29.95
CA ASP A 27 -54.75 13.92 -30.55
C ASP A 27 -54.63 12.53 -31.20
N GLY A 28 -55.23 11.52 -30.58
CA GLY A 28 -55.39 10.18 -31.11
C GLY A 28 -56.84 9.76 -30.93
N ASP A 29 -57.52 9.56 -32.06
CA ASP A 29 -58.90 9.09 -32.18
C ASP A 29 -59.13 7.78 -31.41
N ASP A 30 -60.17 7.71 -30.58
CA ASP A 30 -61.17 6.63 -30.64
C ASP A 30 -62.36 6.87 -29.68
N GLU A 31 -63.54 6.77 -30.31
CA GLU A 31 -64.90 6.53 -29.83
C GLU A 31 -65.47 7.28 -28.60
N GLU A 32 -66.31 8.25 -28.96
CA GLU A 32 -67.28 8.98 -28.14
C GLU A 32 -68.34 8.03 -27.55
N LEU A 33 -68.31 7.82 -26.23
CA LEU A 33 -69.47 7.37 -25.46
C LEU A 33 -69.86 8.44 -24.44
N GLY A 34 -71.01 9.06 -24.72
CA GLY A 34 -71.58 10.25 -24.11
C GLY A 34 -71.59 10.36 -22.59
N GLY A 35 -71.42 11.60 -22.14
CA GLY A 35 -71.75 12.06 -20.78
C GLY A 35 -71.04 13.37 -20.47
N GLY A 36 -71.67 14.51 -20.77
CA GLY A 36 -71.07 15.84 -20.53
C GLY A 36 -70.72 16.09 -19.06
N THR A 37 -69.48 16.53 -18.81
CA THR A 37 -69.07 17.18 -17.57
C THR A 37 -68.16 18.37 -17.91
N THR A 38 -68.61 19.56 -17.53
CA THR A 38 -67.88 20.83 -17.62
C THR A 38 -66.93 20.97 -16.42
N GLY A 39 -65.91 20.11 -16.32
CA GLY A 39 -64.90 20.17 -15.27
C GLY A 39 -63.50 20.20 -15.87
N GLN A 40 -62.53 20.83 -15.18
CA GLN A 40 -61.12 20.65 -15.55
C GLN A 40 -60.75 19.17 -15.37
N PRO A 41 -59.94 18.58 -16.27
CA PRO A 41 -59.49 17.20 -16.11
C PRO A 41 -58.59 17.08 -14.86
N PRO A 42 -58.44 15.87 -14.30
CA PRO A 42 -57.54 15.64 -13.18
C PRO A 42 -56.12 16.14 -13.47
N VAL A 43 -55.41 16.58 -12.43
CA VAL A 43 -53.99 16.97 -12.52
C VAL A 43 -53.19 16.15 -11.53
N ILE A 44 -52.16 15.47 -12.01
CA ILE A 44 -51.21 14.73 -11.19
C ILE A 44 -49.98 15.60 -10.95
N THR A 45 -49.55 15.69 -9.68
CA THR A 45 -48.22 16.19 -9.34
C THR A 45 -47.54 15.26 -8.34
N PHE A 46 -46.22 15.28 -8.33
CA PHE A 46 -45.41 14.54 -7.37
C PHE A 46 -44.92 15.46 -6.26
N ASP A 47 -44.76 14.92 -5.05
CA ASP A 47 -44.31 15.67 -3.86
C ASP A 47 -42.91 16.29 -4.03
N ASN A 48 -42.03 15.60 -4.76
CA ASN A 48 -40.70 16.06 -5.11
C ASN A 48 -40.65 17.00 -6.33
N GLY A 49 -41.79 17.25 -7.00
CA GLY A 49 -41.91 18.08 -8.19
C GLY A 49 -41.25 17.54 -9.48
N THR A 50 -40.52 16.42 -9.42
CA THR A 50 -39.74 15.87 -10.55
C THR A 50 -40.21 14.50 -11.00
N GLY A 51 -40.91 13.75 -10.14
CA GLY A 51 -41.25 12.35 -10.39
C GLY A 51 -40.04 11.41 -10.34
N ILE A 52 -38.88 11.87 -9.86
CA ILE A 52 -37.68 11.04 -9.72
C ILE A 52 -37.42 10.75 -8.24
N TYR A 53 -37.50 9.47 -7.88
CA TYR A 53 -37.28 9.00 -6.51
C TYR A 53 -36.04 8.12 -6.45
N THR A 54 -35.44 8.00 -5.27
CA THR A 54 -34.31 7.09 -5.03
C THR A 54 -34.63 6.15 -3.87
N VAL A 55 -34.32 4.87 -4.03
CA VAL A 55 -34.50 3.87 -2.97
C VAL A 55 -33.35 2.86 -3.00
N LYS A 56 -32.94 2.37 -1.83
CA LYS A 56 -31.91 1.32 -1.74
C LYS A 56 -32.52 -0.06 -1.96
N ILE A 57 -31.75 -1.00 -2.52
CA ILE A 57 -32.17 -2.40 -2.67
C ILE A 57 -32.70 -2.94 -1.32
N MET A 58 -33.79 -3.71 -1.36
CA MET A 58 -34.46 -4.28 -0.18
C MET A 58 -34.96 -3.27 0.88
N LYS A 59 -34.96 -1.96 0.57
CA LYS A 59 -35.77 -0.98 1.30
C LYS A 59 -37.05 -0.73 0.51
N SER A 60 -38.07 -0.21 1.16
CA SER A 60 -39.33 0.15 0.52
C SER A 60 -39.46 1.66 0.39
N ILE A 61 -40.07 2.11 -0.70
CA ILE A 61 -40.49 3.49 -0.87
C ILE A 61 -41.99 3.52 -1.10
N THR A 62 -42.69 4.43 -0.42
CA THR A 62 -44.11 4.68 -0.65
C THR A 62 -44.25 6.00 -1.37
N ILE A 63 -44.79 5.95 -2.58
CA ILE A 63 -45.03 7.13 -3.42
C ILE A 63 -46.52 7.44 -3.38
N THR A 64 -46.85 8.70 -3.07
CA THR A 64 -48.24 9.18 -3.03
C THR A 64 -48.36 10.43 -3.91
N PRO A 65 -48.78 10.28 -5.17
CA PRO A 65 -49.04 11.42 -6.05
C PRO A 65 -50.16 12.30 -5.49
N LEU A 66 -50.04 13.61 -5.68
CA LEU A 66 -51.11 14.55 -5.42
C LEU A 66 -52.02 14.61 -6.65
N VAL A 67 -53.31 14.34 -6.45
CA VAL A 67 -54.32 14.38 -7.51
C VAL A 67 -55.31 15.50 -7.21
N ASN A 68 -55.35 16.50 -8.08
CA ASN A 68 -56.31 17.60 -8.02
C ASN A 68 -57.41 17.44 -9.07
N ASP A 69 -58.55 18.08 -8.84
CA ASP A 69 -59.67 18.16 -9.79
C ASP A 69 -60.17 16.79 -10.30
N ALA A 70 -60.21 15.77 -9.44
CA ALA A 70 -60.70 14.44 -9.82
C ALA A 70 -62.04 14.11 -9.15
N THR A 71 -63.07 13.87 -9.97
CA THR A 71 -64.42 13.50 -9.51
C THR A 71 -64.61 11.97 -9.56
N ASP A 72 -64.80 11.33 -8.41
CA ASP A 72 -64.85 9.86 -8.24
C ASP A 72 -63.65 9.14 -8.89
N PRO A 73 -62.41 9.41 -8.45
CA PRO A 73 -61.20 8.89 -9.08
C PRO A 73 -61.01 7.38 -8.89
N VAL A 74 -60.47 6.73 -9.92
CA VAL A 74 -59.93 5.37 -9.91
C VAL A 74 -58.46 5.43 -10.32
N TYR A 75 -57.59 4.78 -9.55
CA TYR A 75 -56.14 4.86 -9.73
C TYR A 75 -55.58 3.57 -10.31
N THR A 76 -54.55 3.69 -11.15
CA THR A 76 -53.80 2.55 -11.67
C THR A 76 -52.32 2.88 -11.75
N TRP A 77 -51.50 1.96 -11.23
CA TRP A 77 -50.05 1.95 -11.40
C TRP A 77 -49.65 0.83 -12.35
N LYS A 78 -48.84 1.15 -13.36
CA LYS A 78 -48.27 0.16 -14.28
C LYS A 78 -46.75 0.18 -14.23
N ASP A 79 -46.14 -1.00 -14.31
CA ASP A 79 -44.70 -1.11 -14.57
C ASP A 79 -44.36 -0.85 -16.05
N GLU A 80 -43.07 -0.81 -16.40
CA GLU A 80 -42.55 -0.64 -17.76
C GLU A 80 -43.13 -1.62 -18.80
N LYS A 81 -43.60 -2.79 -18.35
CA LYS A 81 -44.21 -3.81 -19.22
C LYS A 81 -45.72 -3.62 -19.37
N GLY A 82 -46.27 -2.55 -18.78
CA GLY A 82 -47.70 -2.24 -18.78
C GLY A 82 -48.52 -3.08 -17.80
N LYS A 83 -47.89 -3.87 -16.92
CA LYS A 83 -48.59 -4.71 -15.95
C LYS A 83 -49.07 -3.83 -14.79
N ILE A 84 -50.34 -3.98 -14.41
CA ILE A 84 -50.89 -3.31 -13.23
C ILE A 84 -50.23 -3.87 -11.96
N VAL A 85 -49.57 -2.99 -11.20
CA VAL A 85 -48.85 -3.34 -9.97
C VAL A 85 -49.55 -2.82 -8.70
N CYS A 86 -50.42 -1.82 -8.82
CA CYS A 86 -51.20 -1.26 -7.72
C CYS A 86 -52.43 -0.50 -8.27
N THR A 87 -53.50 -0.39 -7.49
CA THR A 87 -54.72 0.37 -7.82
C THR A 87 -55.11 1.37 -6.74
N ASP A 88 -54.28 1.52 -5.71
CA ASP A 88 -54.46 2.53 -4.67
C ASP A 88 -53.80 3.86 -5.09
N LEU A 89 -54.17 4.96 -4.43
CA LEU A 89 -53.52 6.25 -4.65
C LEU A 89 -52.01 6.17 -4.34
N SER A 90 -51.66 5.48 -3.26
CA SER A 90 -50.28 5.29 -2.83
C SER A 90 -49.76 3.91 -3.25
N TYR A 91 -48.56 3.86 -3.82
CA TYR A 91 -47.89 2.61 -4.16
C TYR A 91 -46.61 2.43 -3.34
N THR A 92 -46.49 1.28 -2.68
CA THR A 92 -45.27 0.89 -1.96
C THR A 92 -44.47 -0.08 -2.81
N TYR A 93 -43.31 0.37 -3.27
CA TYR A 93 -42.39 -0.41 -4.08
C TYR A 93 -41.20 -0.90 -3.25
N SER A 94 -40.74 -2.13 -3.51
CA SER A 94 -39.59 -2.75 -2.84
C SER A 94 -38.70 -3.48 -3.87
N PRO A 95 -37.62 -2.84 -4.35
CA PRO A 95 -36.78 -3.42 -5.38
C PRO A 95 -35.84 -4.52 -4.86
N LYS A 96 -35.45 -5.40 -5.79
CA LYS A 96 -34.53 -6.53 -5.54
C LYS A 96 -33.23 -6.47 -6.36
N ALA A 97 -33.13 -5.52 -7.28
CA ALA A 97 -31.99 -5.34 -8.17
C ALA A 97 -31.80 -3.85 -8.43
N GLU A 98 -30.56 -3.46 -8.72
CA GLU A 98 -30.18 -2.09 -9.08
C GLU A 98 -30.72 -1.69 -10.45
N GLY A 99 -30.77 -0.37 -10.67
CA GLY A 99 -31.13 0.22 -11.95
C GLY A 99 -32.23 1.25 -11.81
N GLU A 100 -32.60 1.83 -12.93
CA GLU A 100 -33.75 2.72 -13.03
C GLU A 100 -35.01 1.87 -13.27
N VAL A 101 -36.07 2.15 -12.52
CA VAL A 101 -37.37 1.49 -12.67
C VAL A 101 -38.43 2.54 -12.92
N TYR A 102 -39.18 2.40 -14.00
CA TYR A 102 -40.21 3.35 -14.37
C TYR A 102 -41.61 2.82 -14.00
N PHE A 103 -42.43 3.72 -13.46
CA PHE A 103 -43.84 3.47 -13.19
C PHE A 103 -44.70 4.53 -13.85
N LYS A 104 -45.85 4.10 -14.34
CA LYS A 104 -46.86 4.96 -14.92
C LYS A 104 -48.06 5.00 -14.01
N PHE A 105 -48.35 6.18 -13.46
CA PHE A 105 -49.50 6.42 -12.61
C PHE A 105 -50.61 7.10 -13.41
N ARG A 106 -51.80 6.51 -13.41
CA ARG A 106 -52.98 7.02 -14.10
C ARG A 106 -54.13 7.19 -13.12
N VAL A 107 -54.84 8.30 -13.27
CA VAL A 107 -56.14 8.53 -12.65
C VAL A 107 -57.22 8.65 -13.73
N ASP A 108 -58.27 7.87 -13.59
CA ASP A 108 -59.51 8.00 -14.37
C ASP A 108 -60.61 8.54 -13.46
N ALA A 109 -61.30 9.58 -13.89
CA ALA A 109 -62.36 10.25 -13.14
C ALA A 109 -63.55 10.58 -14.06
N LYS A 110 -64.72 10.90 -13.49
CA LYS A 110 -65.91 11.26 -14.28
C LYS A 110 -65.73 12.50 -15.16
N ASN A 111 -64.75 13.34 -14.83
CA ASN A 111 -64.41 14.59 -15.53
C ASN A 111 -63.15 14.50 -16.40
N GLY A 112 -62.64 13.29 -16.66
CA GLY A 112 -61.50 13.05 -17.55
C GLY A 112 -60.47 12.11 -16.94
N TYR A 113 -59.29 12.01 -17.56
CA TYR A 113 -58.18 11.23 -17.04
C TYR A 113 -56.87 12.03 -17.09
N ALA A 114 -55.91 11.63 -16.28
CA ALA A 114 -54.53 12.09 -16.36
C ALA A 114 -53.58 10.92 -16.13
N GLU A 115 -52.40 10.99 -16.74
CA GLU A 115 -51.35 9.97 -16.61
C GLU A 115 -49.99 10.65 -16.57
N GLU A 116 -49.15 10.23 -15.64
CA GLU A 116 -47.76 10.69 -15.51
C GLU A 116 -46.83 9.50 -15.30
N GLU A 117 -45.62 9.62 -15.82
CA GLU A 117 -44.54 8.65 -15.59
C GLU A 117 -43.62 9.15 -14.48
N LEU A 118 -43.13 8.21 -13.67
CA LEU A 118 -42.14 8.47 -12.64
C LEU A 118 -41.02 7.45 -12.72
N ARG A 119 -39.84 7.85 -12.26
CA ARG A 119 -38.64 7.02 -12.21
C ARG A 119 -38.24 6.77 -10.77
N VAL A 120 -37.85 5.54 -10.46
CA VAL A 120 -37.25 5.14 -9.19
C VAL A 120 -35.83 4.64 -9.47
N ASP A 121 -34.84 5.39 -8.99
CA ASP A 121 -33.43 5.02 -9.04
C ASP A 121 -33.13 4.05 -7.89
N VAL A 122 -32.83 2.81 -8.22
CA VAL A 122 -32.49 1.76 -7.25
C VAL A 122 -30.99 1.66 -7.10
N VAL A 123 -30.50 1.95 -5.89
CA VAL A 123 -29.06 1.97 -5.57
C VAL A 123 -28.69 0.89 -4.55
N GLU A 124 -27.42 0.49 -4.52
CA GLU A 124 -26.90 -0.51 -3.57
C GLU A 124 -26.93 -0.02 -2.12
N LYS A 125 -26.98 -0.97 -1.17
CA LYS A 125 -26.76 -0.67 0.25
C LYS A 125 -25.28 -0.49 0.53
N MET A 126 -24.93 0.57 1.25
CA MET A 126 -23.56 0.86 1.66
C MET A 126 -23.31 0.31 3.06
N ILE A 127 -23.39 -1.01 3.25
CA ILE A 127 -23.14 -1.65 4.55
C ILE A 127 -21.65 -1.53 4.87
N PRO A 128 -21.25 -1.08 6.08
CA PRO A 128 -19.85 -0.97 6.45
C PRO A 128 -19.15 -2.33 6.34
N SER A 129 -18.00 -2.35 5.70
CA SER A 129 -17.03 -3.44 5.75
C SER A 129 -15.95 -3.05 6.75
N VAL A 130 -15.56 -3.97 7.62
CA VAL A 130 -14.61 -3.74 8.71
C VAL A 130 -13.41 -4.65 8.50
N SER A 131 -12.21 -4.08 8.59
CA SER A 131 -10.94 -4.78 8.56
C SER A 131 -10.13 -4.39 9.80
N LEU A 132 -9.53 -5.41 10.43
CA LEU A 132 -8.62 -5.26 11.56
C LEU A 132 -7.34 -6.03 11.28
N ILE A 133 -6.22 -5.54 11.81
CA ILE A 133 -4.99 -6.33 11.91
C ILE A 133 -5.32 -7.58 12.75
N PRO A 134 -5.06 -8.81 12.27
CA PRO A 134 -5.56 -10.03 12.91
C PRO A 134 -5.00 -10.29 14.31
N ALA A 135 -3.75 -9.88 14.54
CA ALA A 135 -3.04 -10.15 15.79
C ALA A 135 -2.04 -9.05 16.11
N TYR A 136 -1.96 -8.74 17.40
CA TYR A 136 -0.98 -7.86 18.02
C TYR A 136 -0.23 -8.63 19.12
N SER A 137 0.95 -8.14 19.47
CA SER A 137 1.69 -8.59 20.66
C SER A 137 2.01 -7.38 21.54
N THR A 138 1.96 -7.59 22.85
CA THR A 138 2.43 -6.62 23.84
C THR A 138 2.84 -7.35 25.14
N TYR A 139 3.19 -6.60 26.18
CA TYR A 139 3.43 -7.11 27.52
C TYR A 139 2.65 -6.31 28.56
N MET A 140 2.54 -6.86 29.77
CA MET A 140 1.81 -6.24 30.87
C MET A 140 2.22 -4.77 31.09
N GLY A 141 1.25 -3.87 31.15
CA GLY A 141 1.46 -2.42 31.30
C GLY A 141 1.82 -1.66 30.02
N LYS A 142 2.19 -2.33 28.91
CA LYS A 142 2.41 -1.67 27.61
C LYS A 142 1.11 -1.63 26.81
N SER A 143 0.58 -0.43 26.64
CA SER A 143 -0.62 -0.21 25.83
C SER A 143 -0.39 -0.56 24.35
N VAL A 144 -1.44 -1.08 23.70
CA VAL A 144 -1.50 -1.28 22.25
C VAL A 144 -2.77 -0.62 21.71
N THR A 145 -2.66 0.08 20.58
CA THR A 145 -3.81 0.68 19.90
C THR A 145 -4.26 -0.24 18.78
N LEU A 146 -5.51 -0.69 18.86
CA LEU A 146 -6.18 -1.47 17.82
C LEU A 146 -6.78 -0.49 16.81
N GLU A 147 -6.21 -0.49 15.62
CA GLU A 147 -6.63 0.36 14.50
C GLU A 147 -7.69 -0.35 13.66
N SER A 148 -8.70 0.39 13.19
CA SER A 148 -9.70 -0.14 12.26
C SER A 148 -9.61 0.49 10.88
N SER A 149 -9.86 -0.32 9.85
CA SER A 149 -10.09 0.12 8.48
C SER A 149 -11.54 -0.16 8.11
N VAL A 150 -12.27 0.89 7.74
CA VAL A 150 -13.72 0.82 7.54
C VAL A 150 -14.12 1.68 6.34
N ASN A 151 -15.00 1.15 5.49
CA ASN A 151 -15.67 1.94 4.44
C ASN A 151 -17.10 2.32 4.85
N PHE A 152 -17.72 3.24 4.09
CA PHE A 152 -19.11 3.67 4.31
C PHE A 152 -19.39 4.16 5.75
N THR A 153 -18.49 4.98 6.28
CA THR A 153 -18.47 5.43 7.68
C THR A 153 -19.41 6.60 7.97
N GLU A 154 -20.10 7.14 6.97
CA GLU A 154 -21.02 8.27 7.16
C GLU A 154 -22.17 7.89 8.10
N GLY A 155 -22.32 8.63 9.20
CA GLY A 155 -23.32 8.36 10.23
C GLY A 155 -23.11 7.04 11.00
N ALA A 156 -21.96 6.37 10.82
CA ALA A 156 -21.71 5.07 11.42
C ALA A 156 -21.38 5.15 12.91
N LYS A 157 -21.78 4.11 13.65
CA LYS A 157 -21.48 3.91 15.07
C LYS A 157 -20.53 2.74 15.25
N TYR A 158 -19.53 2.91 16.11
CA TYR A 158 -18.52 1.90 16.42
C TYR A 158 -18.81 1.29 17.79
N GLU A 159 -18.64 -0.03 17.90
CA GLU A 159 -18.74 -0.75 19.16
C GLU A 159 -17.64 -1.81 19.24
N TRP A 160 -16.70 -1.59 20.16
CA TRP A 160 -15.67 -2.55 20.52
C TRP A 160 -16.14 -3.37 21.72
N VAL A 161 -16.04 -4.69 21.61
CA VAL A 161 -16.32 -5.62 22.71
C VAL A 161 -15.15 -6.57 22.92
N SER A 162 -14.88 -6.92 24.18
CA SER A 162 -14.05 -8.08 24.49
C SER A 162 -14.87 -9.35 24.32
N ILE A 163 -14.26 -10.41 23.78
CA ILE A 163 -14.92 -11.69 23.51
C ILE A 163 -14.17 -12.84 24.17
N ASP A 164 -14.89 -13.91 24.53
CA ASP A 164 -14.28 -15.17 24.94
C ASP A 164 -13.82 -16.03 23.75
N GLU A 165 -13.21 -17.19 24.03
CA GLU A 165 -12.74 -18.14 23.02
C GLU A 165 -13.88 -18.67 22.11
N SER A 166 -15.13 -18.61 22.56
CA SER A 166 -16.30 -18.98 21.76
C SER A 166 -16.84 -17.83 20.89
N GLY A 167 -16.26 -16.63 21.01
CA GLY A 167 -16.68 -15.42 20.33
C GLY A 167 -17.84 -14.69 21.01
N LYS A 168 -18.20 -15.07 22.23
CA LYS A 168 -19.29 -14.42 22.98
C LYS A 168 -18.78 -13.15 23.64
N THR A 169 -19.56 -12.07 23.50
CA THR A 169 -19.30 -10.78 24.15
C THR A 169 -19.24 -10.94 25.67
N LYS A 170 -18.15 -10.45 26.27
CA LYS A 170 -18.00 -10.28 27.72
C LYS A 170 -18.46 -8.88 28.15
N GLU A 171 -17.85 -7.84 27.59
CA GLU A 171 -18.15 -6.43 27.89
C GLU A 171 -17.81 -5.51 26.72
N THR A 172 -18.45 -4.32 26.71
CA THR A 172 -18.12 -3.24 25.77
C THR A 172 -16.92 -2.46 26.31
N VAL A 173 -15.90 -2.28 25.46
CA VAL A 173 -14.62 -1.68 25.85
C VAL A 173 -14.33 -0.34 25.15
N GLY A 174 -15.08 0.01 24.10
CA GLY A 174 -14.89 1.27 23.40
C GLY A 174 -15.98 1.55 22.34
N THR A 175 -16.09 2.82 21.94
CA THR A 175 -17.09 3.30 20.96
C THR A 175 -16.51 4.19 19.86
N GLU A 176 -15.19 4.29 19.81
CA GLU A 176 -14.46 5.08 18.81
C GLU A 176 -13.94 4.20 17.67
N ALA A 177 -13.43 4.82 16.61
CA ALA A 177 -12.82 4.11 15.49
C ALA A 177 -11.60 3.26 15.92
N THR A 178 -10.91 3.66 16.98
CA THR A 178 -9.77 2.95 17.55
C THR A 178 -10.05 2.56 19.00
N TYR A 179 -9.36 1.53 19.49
CA TYR A 179 -9.42 1.12 20.89
C TYR A 179 -8.01 0.90 21.45
N THR A 180 -7.70 1.56 22.56
CA THR A 180 -6.41 1.38 23.26
C THR A 180 -6.57 0.38 24.40
N PHE A 181 -5.90 -0.77 24.28
CA PHE A 181 -5.88 -1.79 25.30
C PHE A 181 -4.61 -1.69 26.15
N THR A 182 -4.76 -1.63 27.47
CA THR A 182 -3.64 -1.67 28.43
C THR A 182 -3.77 -2.89 29.32
N PRO A 183 -3.01 -3.95 29.08
CA PRO A 183 -3.17 -5.19 29.82
C PRO A 183 -2.58 -5.10 31.23
N THR A 184 -3.26 -5.74 32.19
CA THR A 184 -2.81 -5.87 33.58
C THR A 184 -2.54 -7.32 34.00
N GLU A 185 -2.75 -8.26 33.08
CA GLU A 185 -2.48 -9.68 33.26
C GLU A 185 -1.99 -10.28 31.92
N GLU A 186 -1.22 -11.36 31.99
CA GLU A 186 -0.74 -12.10 30.82
C GLU A 186 -1.85 -12.95 30.19
N GLY A 187 -1.69 -13.32 28.91
CA GLY A 187 -2.61 -14.21 28.21
C GLY A 187 -3.03 -13.71 26.83
N GLN A 188 -4.02 -14.38 26.25
CA GLN A 188 -4.58 -14.02 24.95
C GLN A 188 -5.93 -13.31 25.12
N PHE A 189 -6.03 -12.11 24.58
CA PHE A 189 -7.24 -11.29 24.63
C PHE A 189 -7.80 -11.12 23.23
N SER A 190 -9.10 -11.29 23.07
CA SER A 190 -9.78 -11.17 21.78
C SER A 190 -10.78 -10.03 21.83
N PHE A 191 -10.82 -9.26 20.74
CA PHE A 191 -11.69 -8.11 20.59
C PHE A 191 -12.45 -8.19 19.27
N LYS A 192 -13.69 -7.71 19.27
CA LYS A 192 -14.51 -7.57 18.08
C LYS A 192 -14.95 -6.12 17.94
N LEU A 193 -14.79 -5.58 16.74
CA LEU A 193 -15.38 -4.31 16.35
C LEU A 193 -16.62 -4.58 15.50
N THR A 194 -17.74 -3.96 15.86
CA THR A 194 -18.93 -3.85 15.00
C THR A 194 -19.14 -2.40 14.61
N VAL A 195 -19.35 -2.15 13.31
CA VAL A 195 -19.65 -0.82 12.78
C VAL A 195 -21.01 -0.86 12.10
N THR A 196 -21.90 0.05 12.49
CA THR A 196 -23.30 0.07 12.02
C THR A 196 -23.67 1.44 11.46
N ASN A 197 -24.25 1.47 10.27
CA ASN A 197 -24.90 2.66 9.69
C ASN A 197 -26.40 2.37 9.39
N GLU A 198 -27.07 3.25 8.65
CA GLU A 198 -28.49 3.10 8.30
C GLU A 198 -28.82 1.87 7.41
N ASP A 199 -27.82 1.31 6.75
CA ASP A 199 -27.95 0.21 5.79
C ASP A 199 -27.71 -1.16 6.42
N GLY A 200 -26.88 -1.22 7.46
CA GLY A 200 -26.57 -2.45 8.19
C GLY A 200 -25.32 -2.35 9.03
N SER A 201 -24.76 -3.50 9.39
CA SER A 201 -23.57 -3.62 10.22
C SER A 201 -22.52 -4.56 9.63
N GLY A 202 -21.26 -4.14 9.64
CA GLY A 202 -20.09 -5.00 9.44
C GLY A 202 -19.38 -5.27 10.75
N ASN A 203 -18.55 -6.31 10.78
CA ASN A 203 -17.72 -6.61 11.94
C ASN A 203 -16.44 -7.37 11.56
N ALA A 204 -15.43 -7.22 12.41
CA ALA A 204 -14.19 -7.99 12.34
C ALA A 204 -13.66 -8.24 13.76
N SER A 205 -12.75 -9.20 13.92
CA SER A 205 -12.12 -9.53 15.20
C SER A 205 -10.60 -9.52 15.10
N THR A 206 -9.96 -9.24 16.23
CA THR A 206 -8.50 -9.23 16.40
C THR A 206 -8.14 -9.85 17.75
N SER A 207 -6.87 -10.18 17.93
CA SER A 207 -6.33 -10.70 19.17
C SER A 207 -5.07 -9.97 19.61
N VAL A 208 -4.83 -9.94 20.91
CA VAL A 208 -3.61 -9.41 21.53
C VAL A 208 -3.01 -10.50 22.39
N LEU A 209 -1.80 -10.94 22.06
CA LEU A 209 -0.99 -11.80 22.92
C LEU A 209 -0.22 -10.93 23.91
N VAL A 210 -0.49 -11.10 25.20
CA VAL A 210 0.15 -10.36 26.29
C VAL A 210 1.13 -11.27 27.02
N SER A 211 2.39 -10.86 27.04
CA SER A 211 3.43 -11.50 27.83
C SER A 211 3.59 -10.83 29.20
N PRO A 212 4.12 -11.53 30.22
CA PRO A 212 4.33 -10.93 31.55
C PRO A 212 5.40 -9.82 31.51
N GLU A 213 6.42 -10.00 30.68
CA GLU A 213 7.55 -9.09 30.48
C GLU A 213 7.86 -8.94 28.96
N PRO A 214 8.69 -7.96 28.55
CA PRO A 214 9.06 -7.79 27.14
C PRO A 214 9.74 -9.04 26.57
N VAL A 215 9.11 -9.77 25.63
CA VAL A 215 9.69 -11.00 25.09
C VAL A 215 10.63 -10.66 23.93
N MET A 216 11.92 -10.54 24.23
CA MET A 216 12.96 -10.49 23.19
C MET A 216 12.75 -11.60 22.16
N ASN A 217 12.95 -11.27 20.89
CA ASN A 217 12.98 -12.22 19.79
C ASN A 217 14.24 -12.01 18.95
N ILE A 218 14.84 -13.10 18.45
CA ILE A 218 16.02 -13.08 17.59
C ILE A 218 15.77 -14.03 16.43
N THR A 219 15.82 -13.51 15.20
CA THR A 219 15.57 -14.29 13.98
C THR A 219 16.47 -13.83 12.86
N PHE A 220 16.92 -14.76 12.02
CA PHE A 220 17.61 -14.41 10.77
C PHE A 220 16.63 -14.31 9.61
N SER A 221 16.86 -13.36 8.71
CA SER A 221 16.05 -13.18 7.49
C SER A 221 16.30 -14.28 6.45
N SER A 222 17.42 -15.00 6.57
CA SER A 222 17.79 -16.16 5.77
C SER A 222 18.46 -17.22 6.66
N ASN A 223 18.31 -18.48 6.29
CA ASN A 223 19.02 -19.58 6.97
C ASN A 223 20.50 -19.64 6.60
N GLN A 224 20.90 -19.00 5.51
CA GLN A 224 22.25 -19.05 4.96
C GLN A 224 22.76 -17.67 4.53
N LEU A 225 24.04 -17.42 4.77
CA LEU A 225 24.84 -16.31 4.24
C LEU A 225 26.03 -16.90 3.47
N THR A 226 26.32 -16.38 2.28
CA THR A 226 27.44 -16.84 1.44
C THR A 226 28.48 -15.74 1.34
N VAL A 227 29.77 -16.06 1.39
CA VAL A 227 30.87 -15.09 1.14
C VAL A 227 32.00 -15.72 0.34
N PRO A 228 32.70 -14.97 -0.53
CA PRO A 228 33.90 -15.45 -1.20
C PRO A 228 35.07 -15.59 -0.23
N LYS A 229 36.06 -16.39 -0.64
CA LYS A 229 37.30 -16.59 0.10
C LYS A 229 37.96 -15.25 0.41
N GLY A 230 38.29 -15.03 1.68
CA GLY A 230 38.99 -13.83 2.16
C GLY A 230 38.08 -12.66 2.52
N ARG A 231 36.78 -12.73 2.24
CA ARG A 231 35.79 -11.74 2.67
C ARG A 231 35.27 -12.03 4.06
N ALA A 232 35.06 -10.98 4.85
CA ALA A 232 34.39 -11.10 6.14
C ALA A 232 32.89 -11.31 5.94
N ALA A 233 32.31 -12.24 6.72
CA ALA A 233 30.88 -12.41 6.88
C ALA A 233 30.41 -11.56 8.07
N CYS A 234 29.56 -10.57 7.82
CA CYS A 234 28.91 -9.78 8.86
C CYS A 234 27.46 -10.25 9.02
N ILE A 235 27.14 -10.70 10.22
CA ILE A 235 25.92 -11.41 10.55
C ILE A 235 25.08 -10.50 11.43
N ALA A 236 23.85 -10.26 11.01
CA ALA A 236 22.92 -9.37 11.69
C ALA A 236 21.51 -9.98 11.74
N PRO A 237 21.11 -10.56 12.89
CA PRO A 237 19.74 -11.00 13.09
C PRO A 237 18.79 -9.80 13.21
N VAL A 238 17.52 -10.03 12.90
CA VAL A 238 16.43 -9.16 13.34
C VAL A 238 16.18 -9.44 14.82
N ILE A 239 16.42 -8.42 15.65
CA ILE A 239 16.19 -8.47 17.10
C ILE A 239 15.06 -7.50 17.45
N THR A 240 14.04 -7.97 18.17
CA THR A 240 12.91 -7.14 18.62
C THR A 240 12.71 -7.24 20.13
N ASP A 241 12.01 -6.25 20.68
CA ASP A 241 11.56 -6.21 22.08
C ASP A 241 12.69 -6.35 23.12
N THR A 242 13.86 -5.76 22.82
CA THR A 242 15.00 -5.66 23.74
C THR A 242 15.14 -4.29 24.38
N THR A 243 15.73 -4.25 25.56
CA THR A 243 16.16 -3.04 26.26
C THR A 243 17.59 -2.65 25.89
N THR A 244 18.03 -1.47 26.32
CA THR A 244 19.42 -1.02 26.18
C THR A 244 20.43 -1.83 27.01
N HIS A 245 19.96 -2.75 27.86
CA HIS A 245 20.81 -3.62 28.68
C HIS A 245 20.99 -5.02 28.07
N ALA A 246 20.36 -5.30 26.93
CA ALA A 246 20.52 -6.57 26.25
C ALA A 246 21.98 -6.81 25.86
N THR A 247 22.45 -8.03 26.09
CA THR A 247 23.81 -8.49 25.75
C THR A 247 23.73 -9.70 24.84
N TYR A 248 24.76 -9.92 24.02
CA TYR A 248 24.80 -11.01 23.05
C TYR A 248 26.05 -11.85 23.26
N VAL A 249 25.95 -13.13 22.91
CA VAL A 249 27.06 -14.08 22.88
C VAL A 249 27.00 -14.80 21.54
N TRP A 250 28.15 -14.86 20.88
CA TRP A 250 28.29 -15.49 19.57
C TRP A 250 29.10 -16.78 19.67
N GLU A 251 28.67 -17.80 18.93
CA GLU A 251 29.33 -19.10 18.82
C GLU A 251 29.50 -19.45 17.33
N ILE A 252 30.69 -19.93 16.96
CA ILE A 252 30.96 -20.53 15.64
C ILE A 252 31.26 -22.01 15.87
N ASP A 253 30.48 -22.90 15.27
CA ASP A 253 30.63 -24.35 15.41
C ASP A 253 30.77 -24.78 16.88
N GLU A 254 29.85 -24.27 17.72
CA GLU A 254 29.81 -24.51 19.19
C GLU A 254 30.99 -23.90 19.98
N VAL A 255 31.85 -23.10 19.34
CA VAL A 255 32.96 -22.38 19.99
C VAL A 255 32.57 -20.92 20.24
N MET A 256 32.51 -20.54 21.51
CA MET A 256 32.24 -19.16 21.94
C MET A 256 33.31 -18.18 21.44
N GLN A 257 32.85 -17.07 20.86
CA GLN A 257 33.67 -15.95 20.40
C GLN A 257 33.83 -14.94 21.53
N GLN A 258 35.00 -14.91 22.15
CA GLN A 258 35.27 -14.10 23.35
C GLN A 258 35.30 -12.61 23.03
N GLY A 259 34.59 -11.80 23.84
CA GLY A 259 34.55 -10.34 23.71
C GLY A 259 33.50 -9.82 22.72
N GLU A 260 32.83 -10.69 21.98
CA GLU A 260 31.81 -10.34 21.00
C GLU A 260 30.44 -10.20 21.68
N THR A 261 30.09 -8.96 22.07
CA THR A 261 28.84 -8.67 22.81
C THR A 261 27.83 -7.83 22.04
N GLY A 262 28.11 -7.52 20.77
CA GLY A 262 27.27 -6.68 19.93
C GLY A 262 26.06 -7.42 19.34
N PRO A 263 25.03 -6.68 18.87
CA PRO A 263 23.86 -7.26 18.20
C PRO A 263 24.19 -7.80 16.80
N THR A 264 25.38 -7.50 16.29
CA THR A 264 25.95 -7.99 15.04
C THR A 264 27.30 -8.65 15.32
N PHE A 265 27.72 -9.57 14.46
CA PHE A 265 29.01 -10.22 14.58
C PHE A 265 29.66 -10.41 13.21
N THR A 266 30.94 -10.05 13.12
CA THR A 266 31.71 -10.08 11.87
C THR A 266 32.93 -10.96 12.04
N PHE A 267 33.11 -11.94 11.17
CA PHE A 267 34.33 -12.76 11.13
C PHE A 267 34.72 -13.11 9.70
N THR A 268 36.01 -13.36 9.48
CA THR A 268 36.50 -13.88 8.20
C THR A 268 36.67 -15.40 8.33
N PRO A 269 35.91 -16.21 7.58
CA PRO A 269 36.10 -17.65 7.57
C PRO A 269 37.56 -18.03 7.26
N PRO A 270 38.23 -18.82 8.12
CA PRO A 270 39.66 -19.13 7.93
C PRO A 270 39.91 -20.05 6.74
N THR A 271 38.91 -20.85 6.36
CA THR A 271 38.97 -21.78 5.23
C THR A 271 37.63 -21.81 4.49
N THR A 272 37.64 -22.32 3.26
CA THR A 272 36.41 -22.67 2.54
C THR A 272 35.64 -23.74 3.31
N GLY A 273 34.31 -23.61 3.36
CA GLY A 273 33.45 -24.54 4.10
C GLY A 273 32.21 -23.86 4.67
N SER A 274 31.43 -24.63 5.43
CA SER A 274 30.24 -24.16 6.14
C SER A 274 30.54 -24.00 7.62
N TYR A 275 30.01 -22.94 8.22
CA TYR A 275 30.17 -22.57 9.62
C TYR A 275 28.78 -22.34 10.22
N VAL A 276 28.45 -23.02 11.31
CA VAL A 276 27.20 -22.81 12.04
C VAL A 276 27.42 -21.68 13.02
N VAL A 277 26.75 -20.55 12.80
CA VAL A 277 26.84 -19.39 13.68
C VAL A 277 25.58 -19.29 14.52
N LYS A 278 25.77 -19.25 15.83
CA LYS A 278 24.69 -19.08 16.81
C LYS A 278 24.88 -17.77 17.55
N VAL A 279 23.80 -17.03 17.70
CA VAL A 279 23.71 -15.89 18.61
C VAL A 279 22.80 -16.28 19.77
N THR A 280 23.18 -15.91 20.98
CA THR A 280 22.33 -15.98 22.18
C THR A 280 22.25 -14.59 22.78
N GLY A 281 21.07 -13.98 22.77
CA GLY A 281 20.81 -12.72 23.47
C GLY A 281 20.29 -12.98 24.88
N THR A 282 20.64 -12.10 25.81
CA THR A 282 20.14 -12.06 27.19
C THR A 282 19.72 -10.64 27.55
N ASP A 283 18.49 -10.48 28.04
CA ASP A 283 17.93 -9.21 28.52
C ASP A 283 17.14 -9.46 29.81
N GLY A 284 17.74 -9.12 30.95
CA GLY A 284 17.24 -9.56 32.26
C GLY A 284 17.24 -11.09 32.38
N ASP A 285 16.09 -11.68 32.69
CA ASP A 285 15.90 -13.13 32.80
C ASP A 285 15.53 -13.79 31.45
N ILE A 286 15.43 -13.00 30.37
CA ILE A 286 14.98 -13.48 29.06
C ILE A 286 16.17 -13.85 28.20
N ILE A 287 16.19 -15.10 27.72
CA ILE A 287 17.25 -15.65 26.88
C ILE A 287 16.63 -16.21 25.59
N LYS A 288 17.17 -15.79 24.44
CA LYS A 288 16.79 -16.31 23.12
C LYS A 288 18.02 -16.58 22.28
N SER A 289 17.89 -17.51 21.35
CA SER A 289 18.96 -17.83 20.41
C SER A 289 18.43 -18.07 19.01
N ALA A 290 19.25 -17.75 18.01
CA ALA A 290 19.02 -18.07 16.61
C ALA A 290 20.30 -18.63 15.99
N ILE A 291 20.14 -19.40 14.90
CA ILE A 291 21.25 -20.00 14.16
C ILE A 291 21.15 -19.61 12.68
N GLN A 292 22.30 -19.32 12.07
CA GLN A 292 22.47 -19.15 10.63
C GLN A 292 23.70 -19.92 10.17
N THR A 293 23.68 -20.42 8.94
CA THR A 293 24.86 -21.05 8.31
C THR A 293 25.61 -20.02 7.48
N VAL A 294 26.91 -19.86 7.70
CA VAL A 294 27.80 -19.09 6.83
C VAL A 294 28.55 -20.04 5.91
N VAL A 295 28.52 -19.81 4.60
CA VAL A 295 29.23 -20.62 3.60
C VAL A 295 30.34 -19.78 2.97
N CYS A 296 31.59 -20.14 3.24
CA CYS A 296 32.77 -19.59 2.60
C CYS A 296 33.05 -20.36 1.31
N LEU A 297 32.96 -19.67 0.17
CA LEU A 297 33.18 -20.25 -1.14
C LEU A 297 34.68 -20.50 -1.43
N PRO A 298 35.01 -21.42 -2.35
CA PRO A 298 36.39 -21.61 -2.79
C PRO A 298 36.88 -20.48 -3.72
N SER A 299 35.96 -19.77 -4.38
CA SER A 299 36.22 -18.62 -5.24
C SER A 299 36.63 -17.40 -4.43
N ASP A 300 37.58 -16.64 -4.96
CA ASP A 300 37.79 -15.25 -4.55
C ASP A 300 36.77 -14.34 -5.26
N GLU A 301 36.77 -13.08 -4.87
CA GLU A 301 35.91 -12.05 -5.44
C GLU A 301 36.07 -11.91 -6.96
N ALA A 302 37.30 -11.98 -7.49
CA ALA A 302 37.56 -11.74 -8.91
C ALA A 302 36.98 -12.81 -9.84
N LYS A 303 36.69 -14.02 -9.32
CA LYS A 303 36.40 -15.21 -10.10
C LYS A 303 35.23 -15.06 -11.08
N TYR A 304 34.16 -14.37 -10.67
CA TYR A 304 32.89 -14.30 -11.42
C TYR A 304 32.59 -12.94 -12.03
N TYR A 305 33.57 -12.03 -12.01
CA TYR A 305 33.46 -10.76 -12.71
C TYR A 305 33.15 -10.95 -14.20
N ARG A 306 32.12 -10.27 -14.68
CA ARG A 306 31.66 -10.28 -16.08
C ARG A 306 32.01 -8.97 -16.77
N ALA A 307 33.12 -8.97 -17.50
CA ALA A 307 33.50 -7.81 -18.30
C ALA A 307 32.45 -7.51 -19.40
N PRO A 308 32.18 -6.22 -19.70
CA PRO A 308 31.30 -5.85 -20.81
C PRO A 308 31.77 -6.42 -22.15
N SER A 309 30.81 -6.75 -23.01
CA SER A 309 31.04 -7.22 -24.37
C SER A 309 30.67 -6.15 -25.40
N ALA A 310 30.98 -6.36 -26.68
CA ALA A 310 30.62 -5.42 -27.74
C ALA A 310 29.09 -5.20 -27.90
N GLY A 311 28.27 -6.10 -27.38
CA GLY A 311 26.81 -5.98 -27.36
C GLY A 311 26.22 -5.45 -26.06
N SER A 312 27.07 -5.17 -25.06
CA SER A 312 26.63 -4.71 -23.75
C SER A 312 26.01 -3.32 -23.81
N SER A 313 25.04 -3.07 -22.92
CA SER A 313 24.34 -1.79 -22.83
C SER A 313 24.51 -1.21 -21.43
N ASP A 314 24.91 0.06 -21.36
CA ASP A 314 25.06 0.83 -20.12
C ASP A 314 23.73 1.21 -19.48
N SER A 315 22.63 1.22 -20.24
CA SER A 315 21.31 1.68 -19.76
C SER A 315 20.19 0.64 -19.83
N LYS A 316 20.52 -0.65 -20.05
CA LYS A 316 19.54 -1.73 -20.09
C LYS A 316 19.80 -2.73 -18.99
N VAL A 317 18.76 -3.05 -18.25
CA VAL A 317 18.82 -4.01 -17.15
C VAL A 317 17.83 -5.13 -17.35
N LYS A 318 18.12 -6.30 -16.79
CA LYS A 318 17.14 -7.34 -16.54
C LYS A 318 16.49 -7.11 -15.19
N VAL A 319 15.16 -7.24 -15.10
CA VAL A 319 14.45 -7.21 -13.81
C VAL A 319 14.31 -8.65 -13.29
N TYR A 320 14.97 -8.95 -12.17
CA TYR A 320 14.97 -10.29 -11.56
C TYR A 320 13.82 -10.48 -10.59
N HIS A 321 13.54 -9.46 -9.76
CA HIS A 321 12.44 -9.47 -8.80
C HIS A 321 11.75 -8.12 -8.76
N LEU A 322 10.44 -8.16 -8.56
CA LEU A 322 9.61 -7.00 -8.29
C LEU A 322 8.63 -7.37 -7.20
N ARG A 323 8.79 -6.75 -6.03
CA ARG A 323 7.92 -6.98 -4.87
C ARG A 323 7.55 -5.62 -4.25
N PRO A 324 6.60 -4.90 -4.84
CA PRO A 324 6.18 -3.63 -4.31
C PRO A 324 5.43 -3.84 -3.00
N ALA A 325 5.47 -2.83 -2.13
CA ALA A 325 4.50 -2.70 -1.06
C ALA A 325 3.16 -2.27 -1.66
N PRO A 326 2.04 -2.35 -0.95
CA PRO A 326 0.80 -1.81 -1.45
C PRO A 326 0.88 -0.29 -1.63
N GLY A 327 0.03 0.27 -2.48
CA GLY A 327 0.08 1.70 -2.82
C GLY A 327 -0.90 2.09 -3.92
N GLN A 328 -1.00 3.39 -4.16
CA GLN A 328 -1.94 4.02 -5.09
C GLN A 328 -1.67 3.66 -6.56
N PHE A 329 -0.41 3.41 -6.91
CA PHE A 329 0.01 3.13 -8.29
C PHE A 329 0.25 1.64 -8.57
N ILE A 330 0.06 0.77 -7.58
CA ILE A 330 0.38 -0.66 -7.72
C ILE A 330 -0.51 -1.37 -8.75
N ALA A 331 -1.76 -0.93 -8.92
CA ALA A 331 -2.64 -1.46 -9.95
C ALA A 331 -2.16 -1.19 -11.40
N GLN A 332 -1.20 -0.29 -11.61
CA GLN A 332 -0.63 -0.03 -12.94
C GLN A 332 0.31 -1.15 -13.40
N ILE A 333 0.88 -1.92 -12.47
CA ILE A 333 1.80 -3.01 -12.77
C ILE A 333 0.98 -4.17 -13.34
N SER A 334 1.18 -4.46 -14.64
CA SER A 334 0.45 -5.53 -15.30
C SER A 334 1.14 -6.88 -15.10
N GLY A 335 0.33 -7.90 -14.81
CA GLY A 335 0.80 -9.26 -14.58
C GLY A 335 0.01 -9.97 -13.49
N GLN A 336 -0.19 -11.27 -13.66
CA GLN A 336 -0.80 -12.17 -12.67
C GLN A 336 0.25 -12.95 -11.89
N THR A 337 1.50 -12.96 -12.34
CA THR A 337 2.67 -13.56 -11.69
C THR A 337 3.79 -12.52 -11.51
N GLU A 338 4.75 -12.81 -10.61
CA GLU A 338 5.94 -11.95 -10.44
C GLU A 338 6.76 -11.86 -11.73
N GLU A 339 6.91 -12.96 -12.48
CA GLU A 339 7.63 -12.98 -13.75
C GLU A 339 7.02 -12.01 -14.78
N GLU A 340 5.69 -11.96 -14.88
CA GLU A 340 5.00 -11.02 -15.75
C GLU A 340 5.19 -9.57 -15.29
N ALA A 341 5.16 -9.33 -13.98
CA ALA A 341 5.40 -8.03 -13.39
C ALA A 341 6.85 -7.55 -13.61
N CYS A 342 7.84 -8.44 -13.49
CA CYS A 342 9.24 -8.17 -13.82
C CYS A 342 9.38 -7.78 -15.30
N ARG A 343 8.75 -8.53 -16.22
CA ARG A 343 8.77 -8.21 -17.66
C ARG A 343 8.09 -6.88 -17.98
N TYR A 344 7.00 -6.55 -17.27
CA TYR A 344 6.36 -5.24 -17.36
C TYR A 344 7.35 -4.13 -16.96
N ALA A 345 7.99 -4.26 -15.80
CA ALA A 345 8.96 -3.29 -15.31
C ALA A 345 10.17 -3.14 -16.24
N GLU A 346 10.71 -4.26 -16.72
CA GLU A 346 11.81 -4.26 -17.68
C GLU A 346 11.45 -3.50 -18.97
N THR A 347 10.23 -3.70 -19.49
CA THR A 347 9.74 -2.97 -20.66
C THR A 347 9.59 -1.47 -20.40
N ARG A 348 9.09 -1.10 -19.22
CA ARG A 348 8.91 0.30 -18.81
C ARG A 348 10.24 1.05 -18.81
N MET A 349 11.27 0.44 -18.22
CA MET A 349 12.60 1.03 -18.10
C MET A 349 13.37 1.00 -19.42
N ASN A 350 13.46 -0.15 -20.08
CA ASN A 350 14.35 -0.34 -21.23
C ASN A 350 13.79 0.17 -22.57
N VAL A 351 12.47 0.38 -22.67
CA VAL A 351 11.80 0.69 -23.95
C VAL A 351 10.95 1.94 -23.86
N GLN A 352 10.20 2.13 -22.77
CA GLN A 352 9.19 3.18 -22.68
C GLN A 352 9.68 4.45 -21.96
N ASN A 353 10.85 4.40 -21.32
CA ASN A 353 11.36 5.45 -20.44
C ASN A 353 10.29 5.93 -19.44
N ASN A 354 9.73 4.98 -18.70
CA ASN A 354 8.62 5.24 -17.81
C ASN A 354 8.80 4.49 -16.48
N TYR A 355 8.21 5.03 -15.41
CA TYR A 355 8.45 4.54 -14.07
C TYR A 355 7.75 3.22 -13.76
N VAL A 356 8.24 2.57 -12.71
CA VAL A 356 7.48 1.63 -11.89
C VAL A 356 7.52 2.15 -10.46
N SER A 357 6.35 2.26 -9.82
CA SER A 357 6.25 2.61 -8.41
C SER A 357 6.48 1.36 -7.56
N LEU A 358 7.28 1.51 -6.50
CA LEU A 358 7.56 0.46 -5.53
C LEU A 358 6.50 0.39 -4.41
N GLY A 359 5.53 1.31 -4.40
CA GLY A 359 4.53 1.44 -3.33
C GLY A 359 5.14 1.95 -2.02
N ALA A 360 4.40 1.77 -0.92
CA ALA A 360 4.80 2.16 0.43
C ALA A 360 6.13 1.53 0.91
N TRP A 361 6.49 1.74 2.18
CA TRP A 361 7.79 1.31 2.70
C TRP A 361 8.09 -0.17 2.45
N GLY A 362 9.34 -0.44 2.08
CA GLY A 362 9.87 -1.78 1.96
C GLY A 362 9.60 -2.45 0.61
N GLY A 363 8.73 -1.88 -0.23
CA GLY A 363 8.56 -2.35 -1.60
C GLY A 363 9.84 -2.19 -2.41
N TYR A 364 10.17 -3.15 -3.26
CA TYR A 364 11.47 -3.18 -3.93
C TYR A 364 11.45 -3.74 -5.35
N ILE A 365 12.50 -3.38 -6.09
CA ILE A 365 12.89 -3.98 -7.37
C ILE A 365 14.34 -4.45 -7.30
N ILE A 366 14.67 -5.58 -7.94
CA ILE A 366 16.03 -6.09 -8.11
C ILE A 366 16.35 -6.19 -9.59
N VAL A 367 17.46 -5.60 -10.00
CA VAL A 367 17.93 -5.56 -11.38
C VAL A 367 19.39 -5.97 -11.51
N GLY A 368 19.82 -6.30 -12.73
CA GLY A 368 21.23 -6.46 -13.08
C GLY A 368 21.46 -6.11 -14.55
N PHE A 369 22.65 -5.58 -14.87
CA PHE A 369 23.09 -5.38 -16.24
C PHE A 369 23.50 -6.70 -16.89
N ASP A 370 23.78 -6.70 -18.19
CA ASP A 370 24.35 -7.85 -18.89
C ASP A 370 25.86 -8.08 -18.60
N HIS A 371 26.44 -7.24 -17.75
CA HIS A 371 27.81 -7.24 -17.27
C HIS A 371 27.86 -6.83 -15.80
N SER A 372 29.03 -6.96 -15.19
CA SER A 372 29.30 -6.44 -13.84
C SER A 372 29.60 -4.95 -13.89
N VAL A 373 29.00 -4.16 -13.00
CA VAL A 373 29.32 -2.74 -12.82
C VAL A 373 30.63 -2.65 -12.07
N TYR A 374 31.67 -2.16 -12.75
CA TYR A 374 33.02 -2.07 -12.19
C TYR A 374 33.13 -0.91 -11.19
N ASN A 375 33.63 -1.19 -9.98
CA ASN A 375 33.98 -0.15 -9.01
C ASN A 375 35.37 0.37 -9.35
N LYS A 376 35.44 1.54 -9.98
CA LYS A 376 36.72 2.11 -10.39
C LYS A 376 37.46 2.73 -9.20
N PRO A 377 38.65 2.24 -8.83
CA PRO A 377 39.45 2.87 -7.78
C PRO A 377 39.89 4.29 -8.16
N ASP A 378 39.95 5.20 -7.18
CA ASP A 378 40.62 6.51 -7.25
C ASP A 378 40.11 7.54 -8.28
N VAL A 379 38.86 7.98 -8.15
CA VAL A 379 38.41 9.25 -8.75
C VAL A 379 38.30 10.33 -7.66
N ASN A 380 39.43 10.97 -7.35
CA ASN A 380 39.59 12.11 -6.43
C ASN A 380 38.90 13.42 -6.91
N SER A 381 37.87 13.32 -7.73
CA SER A 381 37.11 14.46 -8.26
C SER A 381 35.63 14.26 -8.01
N ASN A 382 34.93 15.33 -7.58
CA ASN A 382 33.47 15.40 -7.65
C ASN A 382 33.04 14.94 -9.06
N GLY A 383 32.24 13.87 -9.14
CA GLY A 383 31.84 13.23 -10.41
C GLY A 383 32.34 11.79 -10.63
N GLY A 384 33.05 11.20 -9.66
CA GLY A 384 33.48 9.80 -9.68
C GLY A 384 32.39 8.77 -9.31
N TYR A 385 31.22 8.83 -9.94
CA TYR A 385 30.11 7.90 -9.68
C TYR A 385 30.21 6.65 -10.55
N ASP A 386 29.81 5.49 -10.00
CA ASP A 386 29.87 4.20 -10.69
C ASP A 386 28.61 3.97 -11.53
N PHE A 387 27.44 4.28 -10.98
CA PHE A 387 26.15 4.12 -11.65
C PHE A 387 25.15 5.18 -11.19
N SER A 388 24.00 5.28 -11.87
CA SER A 388 22.84 6.04 -11.39
C SER A 388 21.55 5.23 -11.44
N ILE A 389 20.59 5.69 -10.62
CA ILE A 389 19.21 5.22 -10.63
C ILE A 389 18.34 6.42 -10.99
N ILE A 390 17.50 6.27 -12.02
CA ILE A 390 16.65 7.32 -12.54
C ILE A 390 15.31 7.29 -11.80
N GLY A 391 14.98 8.37 -11.11
CA GLY A 391 13.67 8.63 -10.49
C GLY A 391 13.03 9.87 -11.10
N ASN A 392 12.10 10.50 -10.39
CA ASN A 392 11.53 11.80 -10.75
C ASN A 392 11.40 12.77 -9.57
N PRO A 393 12.39 12.85 -8.66
CA PRO A 393 12.29 13.72 -7.52
C PRO A 393 12.30 15.18 -7.97
N PHE A 394 11.72 16.03 -7.14
CA PHE A 394 11.85 17.48 -7.24
C PHE A 394 11.81 18.12 -5.86
N ASP A 395 12.09 19.41 -5.77
CA ASP A 395 12.06 20.13 -4.48
C ASP A 395 10.68 20.04 -3.81
N GLY A 396 10.64 19.45 -2.63
CA GLY A 396 9.40 19.17 -1.89
C GLY A 396 8.67 17.88 -2.30
N SER A 397 9.25 17.06 -3.18
CA SER A 397 8.76 15.72 -3.52
C SER A 397 9.94 14.75 -3.72
N SER A 398 10.52 14.32 -2.60
CA SER A 398 11.51 13.22 -2.56
C SER A 398 10.90 11.96 -1.95
N GLU A 399 11.06 10.83 -2.62
CA GLU A 399 10.53 9.52 -2.23
C GLU A 399 11.67 8.50 -2.14
N PRO A 400 12.62 8.71 -1.20
CA PRO A 400 13.94 8.07 -1.23
C PRO A 400 13.89 6.54 -1.18
N GLY A 401 14.57 5.91 -2.14
CA GLY A 401 14.82 4.48 -2.18
C GLY A 401 16.18 4.11 -1.57
N ILE A 402 16.20 3.22 -0.59
CA ILE A 402 17.42 2.57 -0.10
C ILE A 402 18.00 1.72 -1.23
N VAL A 403 19.31 1.83 -1.43
CA VAL A 403 20.02 1.09 -2.46
C VAL A 403 20.89 0.03 -1.81
N TYR A 404 20.75 -1.20 -2.30
CA TYR A 404 21.63 -2.31 -1.95
C TYR A 404 22.28 -2.84 -3.20
N VAL A 405 23.49 -3.36 -3.06
CA VAL A 405 24.27 -3.95 -4.13
C VAL A 405 24.74 -5.34 -3.75
N MET A 406 24.93 -6.19 -4.74
CA MET A 406 25.35 -7.58 -4.56
C MET A 406 26.27 -8.00 -5.70
N GLN A 407 27.23 -8.87 -5.40
CA GLN A 407 27.98 -9.64 -6.39
C GLN A 407 27.35 -11.04 -6.53
N ASP A 408 27.46 -11.61 -7.72
CA ASP A 408 27.23 -13.03 -8.01
C ASP A 408 28.46 -13.82 -7.52
N GLU A 409 28.51 -14.03 -6.21
CA GLU A 409 29.67 -14.60 -5.51
C GLU A 409 29.82 -16.09 -5.83
N ASN A 410 28.71 -16.76 -6.19
CA ASN A 410 28.68 -18.19 -6.50
C ASN A 410 28.67 -18.52 -8.02
N GLY A 411 28.36 -17.55 -8.88
CA GLY A 411 28.38 -17.66 -10.34
C GLY A 411 27.12 -18.25 -10.97
N ASP A 412 25.99 -18.29 -10.26
CA ASP A 412 24.71 -18.83 -10.74
C ASP A 412 23.87 -17.82 -11.53
N GLY A 413 24.28 -16.54 -11.55
CA GLY A 413 23.58 -15.48 -12.26
C GLY A 413 22.27 -15.05 -11.59
N LEU A 414 22.07 -15.35 -10.30
CA LEU A 414 20.88 -15.00 -9.53
C LEU A 414 21.22 -14.02 -8.38
N PRO A 415 20.28 -13.13 -8.00
CA PRO A 415 20.50 -12.18 -6.91
C PRO A 415 20.24 -12.80 -5.52
N ASN A 416 20.98 -13.86 -5.18
CA ASN A 416 20.74 -14.71 -3.99
C ASN A 416 21.95 -14.85 -3.04
N ASP A 417 23.01 -14.07 -3.25
CA ASP A 417 24.20 -14.02 -2.39
C ASP A 417 24.09 -12.91 -1.32
N THR A 418 25.19 -12.25 -0.94
CA THR A 418 25.19 -11.20 0.10
C THR A 418 24.82 -9.82 -0.44
N TRP A 419 23.78 -9.21 0.16
CA TRP A 419 23.41 -7.81 -0.07
C TRP A 419 24.18 -6.86 0.84
N TYR A 420 24.71 -5.79 0.27
CA TYR A 420 25.35 -4.67 0.98
C TYR A 420 24.54 -3.40 0.76
N GLU A 421 24.12 -2.73 1.84
CA GLU A 421 23.48 -1.41 1.73
C GLU A 421 24.53 -0.37 1.31
N LEU A 422 24.15 0.55 0.43
CA LEU A 422 24.94 1.76 0.17
C LEU A 422 24.56 2.83 1.19
N ARG A 423 25.56 3.39 1.86
CA ARG A 423 25.38 4.50 2.79
C ARG A 423 24.66 5.67 2.14
N GLY A 424 23.93 6.40 2.97
CA GLY A 424 23.36 7.70 2.65
C GLY A 424 23.55 8.67 3.81
N SER A 425 23.05 9.89 3.64
CA SER A 425 23.11 10.96 4.63
C SER A 425 22.46 10.65 5.99
N GLU A 426 21.62 9.61 6.08
CA GLU A 426 20.96 9.20 7.33
C GLU A 426 21.56 7.94 7.96
N THR A 427 22.59 7.35 7.36
CA THR A 427 23.23 6.16 7.92
C THR A 427 23.80 6.44 9.32
N GLY A 428 23.49 5.57 10.28
CA GLY A 428 24.00 5.64 11.65
C GLY A 428 23.27 6.63 12.57
N LYS A 429 22.24 7.32 12.09
CA LYS A 429 21.39 8.17 12.95
C LYS A 429 20.41 7.33 13.76
N ALA A 430 20.09 7.80 14.96
CA ALA A 430 19.21 7.09 15.89
C ALA A 430 17.79 6.86 15.37
N GLU A 431 17.31 7.73 14.47
CA GLU A 431 15.98 7.62 13.86
C GLU A 431 15.93 6.81 12.55
N THR A 432 17.08 6.29 12.11
CA THR A 432 17.21 5.34 11.01
C THR A 432 17.24 3.93 11.57
N TYR A 433 16.30 3.09 11.15
CA TYR A 433 16.19 1.73 11.66
C TYR A 433 16.63 0.74 10.58
N GLN A 434 17.83 0.16 10.70
CA GLN A 434 18.34 -0.80 9.70
C GLN A 434 17.64 -2.17 9.72
N HIS A 435 17.03 -2.53 10.84
CA HIS A 435 16.34 -3.81 11.05
C HIS A 435 14.84 -3.62 11.23
N TYR A 436 14.23 -2.88 10.31
CA TYR A 436 12.80 -2.60 10.33
C TYR A 436 12.04 -3.65 9.51
N ALA A 437 10.81 -3.91 9.91
CA ALA A 437 9.90 -4.75 9.14
C ALA A 437 8.47 -4.23 9.22
N VAL A 438 7.72 -4.37 8.13
CA VAL A 438 6.32 -3.98 8.04
C VAL A 438 5.54 -5.12 7.42
N THR A 439 4.46 -5.52 8.08
CA THR A 439 3.49 -6.48 7.56
C THR A 439 2.27 -5.72 7.05
N TYR A 440 1.93 -5.96 5.78
CA TYR A 440 0.77 -5.37 5.11
C TYR A 440 -0.38 -6.39 5.03
N TYR A 441 -1.61 -5.94 5.26
CA TYR A 441 -2.80 -6.80 5.27
C TYR A 441 -3.75 -6.47 4.13
N ARG A 442 -4.14 -7.49 3.39
CA ARG A 442 -5.10 -7.38 2.29
C ARG A 442 -6.48 -7.02 2.85
N PRO A 443 -7.15 -5.99 2.32
CA PRO A 443 -8.49 -5.67 2.76
C PRO A 443 -9.48 -6.74 2.29
N PRO A 444 -10.58 -6.98 3.03
CA PRO A 444 -11.58 -7.97 2.66
C PRO A 444 -12.36 -7.60 1.40
N THR A 445 -12.45 -6.31 1.08
CA THR A 445 -13.10 -5.78 -0.12
C THR A 445 -12.22 -4.71 -0.78
N HIS A 446 -12.41 -4.49 -2.08
CA HIS A 446 -11.70 -3.45 -2.82
C HIS A 446 -12.02 -2.04 -2.27
N ASN A 447 -11.12 -1.07 -2.51
CA ASN A 447 -11.25 0.33 -2.08
C ASN A 447 -11.43 0.56 -0.58
N MET A 448 -10.97 -0.37 0.26
CA MET A 448 -10.82 -0.12 1.70
C MET A 448 -9.37 0.28 2.04
N PRO A 449 -9.17 1.12 3.06
CA PRO A 449 -7.84 1.37 3.60
C PRO A 449 -7.08 0.08 3.89
N LEU A 450 -5.82 0.03 3.49
CA LEU A 450 -4.99 -1.16 3.59
C LEU A 450 -4.08 -1.04 4.82
N GLN A 451 -4.32 -1.89 5.81
CA GLN A 451 -3.65 -1.78 7.10
C GLN A 451 -2.25 -2.36 7.08
N TRP A 452 -1.38 -1.81 7.93
CA TRP A 452 -0.04 -2.33 8.16
C TRP A 452 0.35 -2.21 9.64
N ILE A 453 1.27 -3.08 10.08
CA ILE A 453 1.91 -3.00 11.39
C ILE A 453 3.42 -3.22 11.23
N ASP A 454 4.21 -2.47 11.99
CA ASP A 454 5.66 -2.62 12.02
C ASP A 454 6.13 -3.52 13.16
N ASN A 455 7.39 -3.97 13.09
CA ASN A 455 8.04 -4.77 14.15
C ASN A 455 8.34 -3.99 15.44
N ARG A 456 7.80 -2.78 15.59
CA ARG A 456 7.92 -1.93 16.77
C ARG A 456 6.56 -1.62 17.40
N GLY A 457 5.49 -2.20 16.88
CA GLY A 457 4.13 -2.06 17.37
C GLY A 457 3.40 -0.80 16.87
N ASN A 458 3.97 -0.04 15.93
CA ASN A 458 3.24 1.03 15.27
C ASN A 458 2.43 0.44 14.11
N SER A 459 1.23 0.97 13.91
CA SER A 459 0.36 0.59 12.80
C SER A 459 -0.18 1.82 12.09
N GLY A 460 -0.73 1.60 10.90
CA GLY A 460 -1.41 2.62 10.11
C GLY A 460 -2.09 2.01 8.89
N SER A 461 -2.44 2.86 7.93
CA SER A 461 -3.10 2.46 6.70
C SER A 461 -2.57 3.19 5.47
N ILE A 462 -2.86 2.63 4.30
CA ILE A 462 -2.76 3.27 2.99
C ILE A 462 -4.19 3.49 2.50
N ASP A 463 -4.55 4.74 2.25
CA ASP A 463 -5.96 5.12 2.07
C ASP A 463 -6.30 5.55 0.65
N LEU A 464 -5.36 6.17 -0.06
CA LEU A 464 -5.58 6.71 -1.39
C LEU A 464 -5.39 5.62 -2.45
N ASN A 465 -6.45 5.27 -3.18
CA ASN A 465 -6.46 4.22 -4.22
C ASN A 465 -5.70 2.95 -3.81
N PRO A 466 -5.97 2.35 -2.64
CA PRO A 466 -5.12 1.33 -2.07
C PRO A 466 -5.18 0.04 -2.89
N ASN A 467 -4.04 -0.32 -3.49
CA ASN A 467 -3.93 -1.55 -4.27
C ASN A 467 -2.87 -2.48 -3.70
N PHE A 468 -3.29 -3.73 -3.48
CA PHE A 468 -2.42 -4.83 -3.10
C PHE A 468 -1.81 -5.46 -4.37
N PRO A 469 -0.54 -5.90 -4.38
CA PRO A 469 0.05 -6.52 -5.57
C PRO A 469 -0.75 -7.76 -6.03
N LEU A 470 -1.06 -7.84 -7.32
CA LEU A 470 -2.01 -8.82 -7.88
C LEU A 470 -1.52 -10.27 -7.79
N TRP A 471 -0.22 -10.50 -7.89
CA TRP A 471 0.38 -11.84 -7.88
C TRP A 471 0.62 -12.41 -6.49
N ILE A 472 0.65 -11.57 -5.45
CA ILE A 472 0.67 -12.04 -4.06
C ILE A 472 -0.73 -12.57 -3.75
N LYS A 473 -0.85 -13.82 -3.28
CA LYS A 473 -2.16 -14.48 -3.04
C LYS A 473 -2.51 -14.57 -1.57
N GLU A 474 -1.50 -14.44 -0.73
CA GLU A 474 -1.62 -14.39 0.71
C GLU A 474 -2.44 -13.16 1.15
N ASN A 475 -3.07 -13.28 2.31
CA ASN A 475 -3.81 -12.19 2.95
C ASN A 475 -2.88 -11.16 3.60
N ASN A 476 -1.60 -11.47 3.75
CA ASN A 476 -0.59 -10.54 4.23
C ASN A 476 0.81 -10.97 3.76
N TYR A 477 1.75 -10.04 3.83
CA TYR A 477 3.17 -10.33 3.68
C TYR A 477 4.00 -9.27 4.43
N THR A 478 5.20 -9.68 4.83
CA THR A 478 6.16 -8.84 5.54
C THR A 478 7.31 -8.44 4.62
N LEU A 479 7.68 -7.16 4.67
CA LEU A 479 8.86 -6.60 4.02
C LEU A 479 9.87 -6.19 5.09
N TYR A 480 11.17 -6.28 4.76
CA TYR A 480 12.29 -6.03 5.67
C TYR A 480 13.30 -5.09 5.03
N GLY A 481 13.96 -4.26 5.83
CA GLY A 481 15.04 -3.39 5.37
C GLY A 481 15.25 -2.18 6.26
N THR A 482 15.93 -1.18 5.71
CA THR A 482 16.19 0.09 6.38
C THR A 482 15.01 1.06 6.26
N ARG A 483 14.61 1.66 7.38
CA ARG A 483 13.60 2.74 7.43
C ARG A 483 14.25 4.05 7.84
N LEU A 484 14.18 5.02 6.96
CA LEU A 484 14.62 6.39 7.23
C LEU A 484 13.60 7.10 8.12
N LYS A 485 14.05 8.16 8.80
CA LYS A 485 13.15 9.11 9.47
C LYS A 485 12.33 9.84 8.41
N ARG A 486 11.00 9.77 8.46
CA ARG A 486 10.15 10.54 7.53
C ARG A 486 10.53 12.03 7.53
N ASN A 487 10.60 12.62 6.34
CA ASN A 487 10.80 14.06 6.13
C ASN A 487 9.57 14.69 5.44
N THR A 488 8.39 14.12 5.71
CA THR A 488 7.11 14.65 5.24
C THR A 488 6.63 15.76 6.18
N THR A 489 6.44 16.96 5.64
CA THR A 489 5.96 18.13 6.36
C THR A 489 4.65 18.64 5.74
N ARG A 490 3.93 19.48 6.51
CA ARG A 490 2.75 20.18 6.01
C ARG A 490 2.91 21.67 6.30
N THR A 491 2.87 22.49 5.26
CA THR A 491 2.98 23.94 5.40
C THR A 491 1.76 24.51 6.12
N PRO A 492 1.81 25.74 6.67
CA PRO A 492 0.64 26.39 7.27
C PRO A 492 -0.54 26.55 6.30
N GLY A 493 -0.29 26.61 4.98
CA GLY A 493 -1.32 26.63 3.94
C GLY A 493 -1.95 25.26 3.64
N GLY A 494 -1.52 24.21 4.35
CA GLY A 494 -2.07 22.86 4.21
C GLY A 494 -1.44 22.02 3.11
N ILE A 495 -0.39 22.52 2.44
CA ILE A 495 0.33 21.82 1.36
C ILE A 495 1.31 20.82 1.97
N TRP A 496 1.26 19.58 1.52
CA TRP A 496 2.22 18.54 1.90
C TRP A 496 3.52 18.70 1.11
N ARG A 497 4.66 18.51 1.78
CA ARG A 497 5.98 18.46 1.15
C ARG A 497 6.72 17.23 1.67
N ASN A 498 7.39 16.52 0.77
CA ASN A 498 8.34 15.46 1.09
C ASN A 498 9.73 16.04 0.85
N GLU A 499 10.34 16.54 1.93
CA GLU A 499 11.64 17.20 1.86
C GLU A 499 12.76 16.21 1.54
N SER A 500 13.81 16.70 0.89
CA SER A 500 14.93 15.86 0.48
C SER A 500 15.88 15.49 1.63
N TYR A 501 16.74 14.52 1.33
CA TYR A 501 17.89 14.14 2.13
C TYR A 501 19.16 14.68 1.48
N PRO A 502 20.19 15.08 2.25
CA PRO A 502 21.38 15.73 1.69
C PRO A 502 22.06 14.96 0.55
N TRP A 503 22.26 13.66 0.70
CA TRP A 503 22.83 12.79 -0.34
C TRP A 503 22.41 11.35 -0.12
N GLY A 504 22.54 10.58 -1.19
CA GLY A 504 22.09 9.21 -1.26
C GLY A 504 20.59 9.13 -1.50
N TYR A 505 20.20 7.88 -1.63
CA TYR A 505 18.87 7.35 -1.96
C TYR A 505 18.43 7.65 -3.39
N ALA A 506 17.84 6.65 -4.04
CA ALA A 506 17.21 6.82 -5.34
C ALA A 506 15.98 7.72 -5.16
N ASP A 507 15.59 8.48 -6.19
CA ASP A 507 14.37 9.29 -6.15
C ASP A 507 14.36 10.33 -5.01
N ASN A 508 15.54 10.94 -4.81
CA ASN A 508 15.78 11.95 -3.78
C ASN A 508 16.35 13.24 -4.40
N TRP A 509 15.83 14.41 -4.03
CA TRP A 509 16.33 15.70 -4.52
C TRP A 509 17.54 16.20 -3.70
N GLY A 510 18.59 15.36 -3.66
CA GLY A 510 19.83 15.58 -2.91
C GLY A 510 21.00 16.14 -3.73
N GLU A 511 22.17 16.29 -3.12
CA GLU A 511 23.41 16.81 -3.73
C GLU A 511 24.00 15.89 -4.82
N ASP A 512 23.58 14.62 -4.83
CA ASP A 512 24.00 13.57 -5.76
C ASP A 512 23.09 13.43 -6.98
N ILE A 513 22.16 14.38 -7.18
CA ILE A 513 21.29 14.41 -8.36
C ILE A 513 22.03 14.91 -9.61
N LEU A 514 21.71 14.29 -10.75
CA LEU A 514 22.27 14.58 -12.06
C LEU A 514 21.29 15.42 -12.89
N ALA A 515 20.87 16.54 -12.33
CA ALA A 515 19.97 17.49 -12.96
C ALA A 515 20.58 18.90 -12.99
N GLU A 516 20.29 19.65 -14.05
CA GLU A 516 20.57 21.09 -14.11
C GLU A 516 19.27 21.86 -13.85
N GLY A 517 19.24 22.76 -12.87
CA GLY A 517 18.06 23.58 -12.57
C GLY A 517 17.01 22.87 -11.71
N ASP A 518 15.74 23.28 -11.87
CA ASP A 518 14.60 22.68 -11.17
C ASP A 518 14.00 21.51 -11.97
N ASN A 519 13.22 20.65 -11.30
CA ASN A 519 12.51 19.53 -11.93
C ASN A 519 11.00 19.58 -11.64
N HIS A 520 10.38 20.77 -11.71
CA HIS A 520 8.98 20.96 -11.29
C HIS A 520 7.96 20.11 -12.07
N ASP A 521 8.33 19.61 -13.25
CA ASP A 521 7.51 18.75 -14.09
C ASP A 521 7.67 17.25 -13.76
N ALA A 522 8.51 16.91 -12.77
CA ALA A 522 8.86 15.54 -12.39
C ALA A 522 9.37 14.73 -13.59
N ALA A 523 10.31 15.30 -14.36
CA ALA A 523 10.97 14.60 -15.45
C ALA A 523 11.94 13.54 -14.91
N PRO A 524 12.26 12.49 -15.69
CA PRO A 524 13.22 11.47 -15.29
C PRO A 524 14.61 12.07 -15.07
N VAL A 525 15.15 11.92 -13.85
CA VAL A 525 16.48 12.43 -13.46
C VAL A 525 17.21 11.41 -12.59
N GLY A 526 18.53 11.32 -12.71
CA GLY A 526 19.35 10.31 -12.04
C GLY A 526 19.89 10.76 -10.69
N ASN A 527 19.81 9.91 -9.67
CA ASN A 527 20.67 9.99 -8.48
C ASN A 527 21.92 9.14 -8.71
N ALA A 528 23.10 9.69 -8.42
CA ALA A 528 24.38 9.05 -8.71
C ALA A 528 24.95 8.33 -7.48
N PHE A 529 25.44 7.10 -7.69
CA PHE A 529 25.89 6.22 -6.62
C PHE A 529 27.35 5.83 -6.78
N LYS A 530 27.97 5.54 -5.64
CA LYS A 530 29.30 4.96 -5.57
C LYS A 530 29.25 3.63 -4.85
N ILE A 531 29.91 2.61 -5.40
CA ILE A 531 30.02 1.28 -4.80
C ILE A 531 30.88 1.34 -3.53
N GLU A 532 31.82 2.30 -3.42
CA GLU A 532 32.60 2.54 -2.20
C GLU A 532 31.76 2.87 -0.96
N ASN A 533 30.50 3.28 -1.15
CA ASN A 533 29.57 3.53 -0.05
C ASN A 533 28.96 2.24 0.50
N ALA A 534 29.26 1.07 -0.06
CA ALA A 534 28.78 -0.20 0.47
C ALA A 534 29.24 -0.41 1.92
N MET A 535 28.35 -0.93 2.76
CA MET A 535 28.64 -1.24 4.15
C MET A 535 28.15 -2.62 4.56
N TYR A 536 28.86 -3.18 5.53
CA TYR A 536 28.37 -4.30 6.33
C TYR A 536 27.20 -3.85 7.22
N PRO A 537 26.34 -4.78 7.67
CA PRO A 537 25.25 -4.50 8.63
C PRO A 537 25.66 -3.76 9.90
N ASP A 538 26.89 -3.93 10.39
CA ASP A 538 27.43 -3.19 11.55
C ASP A 538 27.80 -1.73 11.22
N GLY A 539 27.61 -1.32 9.97
CA GLY A 539 27.94 0.02 9.48
C GLY A 539 29.43 0.23 9.25
N THR A 540 30.26 -0.81 9.15
CA THR A 540 31.64 -0.71 8.67
C THR A 540 31.70 -0.74 7.14
N PRO A 541 32.60 0.00 6.48
CA PRO A 541 32.71 -0.03 5.02
C PRO A 541 33.13 -1.40 4.49
N VAL A 542 32.54 -1.85 3.39
CA VAL A 542 33.01 -3.00 2.62
C VAL A 542 33.57 -2.52 1.28
N LYS A 543 34.70 -3.08 0.87
CA LYS A 543 35.29 -2.82 -0.44
C LYS A 543 34.84 -3.92 -1.40
N LEU A 544 34.14 -3.53 -2.45
CA LEU A 544 33.73 -4.39 -3.55
C LEU A 544 34.43 -3.90 -4.81
N GLN A 545 35.07 -4.80 -5.58
CA GLN A 545 35.70 -4.48 -6.86
C GLN A 545 34.68 -4.27 -7.98
N TYR A 546 33.48 -4.83 -7.83
CA TYR A 546 32.36 -4.71 -8.77
C TYR A 546 31.05 -5.10 -8.08
N ILE A 547 29.93 -4.92 -8.78
CA ILE A 547 28.61 -5.44 -8.40
C ILE A 547 27.92 -6.05 -9.63
N ASP A 548 27.00 -6.97 -9.41
CA ASP A 548 26.19 -7.60 -10.47
C ASP A 548 24.72 -7.24 -10.37
N PHE A 549 24.24 -7.00 -9.15
CA PHE A 549 22.83 -6.73 -8.89
C PHE A 549 22.66 -5.48 -8.04
N ILE A 550 21.58 -4.76 -8.32
CA ILE A 550 21.16 -3.57 -7.61
C ILE A 550 19.73 -3.80 -7.14
N LYS A 551 19.47 -3.54 -5.86
CA LYS A 551 18.13 -3.51 -5.27
C LYS A 551 17.80 -2.08 -4.87
N VAL A 552 16.64 -1.59 -5.27
CA VAL A 552 16.08 -0.31 -4.82
C VAL A 552 14.83 -0.61 -4.01
N GLN A 553 14.72 -0.01 -2.83
CA GLN A 553 13.65 -0.28 -1.88
C GLN A 553 13.10 1.02 -1.27
N THR A 554 11.78 1.24 -1.29
CA THR A 554 11.17 2.42 -0.66
C THR A 554 11.59 2.55 0.80
N GLY A 555 12.31 3.63 1.13
CA GLY A 555 12.96 3.83 2.42
C GLY A 555 12.14 4.54 3.48
N ILE A 556 10.95 5.06 3.13
CA ILE A 556 10.13 5.90 4.01
C ILE A 556 8.76 5.27 4.26
N GLN A 557 8.41 5.15 5.54
CA GLN A 557 7.04 4.84 5.95
C GLN A 557 6.31 6.13 6.31
N SER A 558 5.56 6.69 5.35
CA SER A 558 4.82 7.94 5.51
C SER A 558 3.67 8.05 4.51
N VAL A 559 2.65 8.84 4.86
CA VAL A 559 1.50 9.20 4.02
C VAL A 559 1.35 10.72 4.06
N ALA A 560 1.35 11.35 2.89
CA ALA A 560 1.25 12.79 2.69
C ALA A 560 -0.21 13.23 2.44
N GLY A 561 -1.12 12.81 3.33
CA GLY A 561 -2.55 13.11 3.27
C GLY A 561 -3.15 12.85 1.89
N ALA A 562 -3.61 13.91 1.22
CA ALA A 562 -4.27 13.83 -0.09
C ALA A 562 -3.35 13.40 -1.25
N ILE A 563 -2.03 13.37 -1.05
CA ILE A 563 -1.05 12.91 -2.05
C ILE A 563 -0.84 11.39 -1.95
N GLY A 564 -1.28 10.76 -0.86
CA GLY A 564 -1.14 9.31 -0.66
C GLY A 564 0.15 8.93 0.04
N GLU A 565 0.49 7.65 -0.03
CA GLU A 565 1.74 7.10 0.48
C GLU A 565 2.95 7.63 -0.29
N LEU A 566 4.10 7.69 0.37
CA LEU A 566 5.36 7.93 -0.33
C LEU A 566 5.82 6.63 -1.00
N SER A 567 6.11 6.69 -2.29
CA SER A 567 6.53 5.54 -3.08
C SER A 567 7.70 5.88 -3.99
N THR A 568 8.84 5.20 -3.83
CA THR A 568 9.96 5.38 -4.74
C THR A 568 9.55 5.01 -6.16
N GLU A 569 9.78 5.91 -7.11
CA GLU A 569 9.58 5.69 -8.53
C GLU A 569 10.90 5.39 -9.24
N VAL A 570 10.94 4.32 -10.05
CA VAL A 570 12.15 3.91 -10.77
C VAL A 570 11.90 3.88 -12.27
N PHE A 571 12.60 4.76 -13.00
CA PHE A 571 12.56 4.88 -14.47
C PHE A 571 13.64 4.05 -15.16
N GLY A 572 14.76 3.77 -14.50
CA GLY A 572 15.86 3.03 -15.11
C GLY A 572 17.17 3.15 -14.34
N PHE A 573 18.23 2.59 -14.94
CA PHE A 573 19.56 2.49 -14.35
C PHE A 573 20.61 2.79 -15.43
N VAL A 574 21.74 3.38 -15.04
CA VAL A 574 22.86 3.66 -15.95
C VAL A 574 24.19 3.26 -15.31
N ASP A 575 25.01 2.46 -15.99
CA ASP A 575 26.42 2.21 -15.64
C ASP A 575 27.33 3.27 -16.30
N TYR A 576 27.96 4.13 -15.49
CA TYR A 576 28.87 5.16 -16.00
C TYR A 576 30.29 4.67 -16.28
N LYS A 577 30.62 3.47 -15.79
CA LYS A 577 31.96 2.86 -15.84
C LYS A 577 32.07 1.70 -16.80
N MET A 578 30.99 1.31 -17.49
CA MET A 578 31.01 0.24 -18.50
C MET A 578 32.15 0.39 -19.51
N SER A 579 32.38 1.60 -20.06
CA SER A 579 33.46 1.83 -21.05
C SER A 579 34.88 1.81 -20.47
N GLU A 580 35.00 1.94 -19.15
CA GLU A 580 36.25 1.94 -18.40
C GLU A 580 36.53 0.59 -17.72
N ALA A 581 35.58 -0.34 -17.79
CA ALA A 581 35.64 -1.64 -17.14
C ALA A 581 36.76 -2.50 -17.74
N PRO A 582 37.65 -3.09 -16.92
CA PRO A 582 38.74 -3.91 -17.42
C PRO A 582 38.21 -5.26 -17.93
N SER A 583 38.99 -5.94 -18.77
CA SER A 583 38.63 -7.28 -19.26
C SER A 583 38.75 -8.37 -18.19
N LYS A 584 39.50 -8.09 -17.11
CA LYS A 584 39.69 -8.92 -15.92
C LYS A 584 40.03 -8.04 -14.72
N ILE A 585 39.75 -8.53 -13.52
CA ILE A 585 40.17 -7.93 -12.25
C ILE A 585 41.02 -8.94 -11.47
N ASP A 586 41.81 -8.44 -10.52
CA ASP A 586 42.82 -9.22 -9.77
C ASP A 586 42.41 -9.51 -8.32
#